data_AF-A0A8T6RJA9-F1
#
_entry.id   AF-A0A8T6RJA9-F1
#
_cell.length_a   1.000
_cell.length_b   1.000
_cell.length_c   1.000
_cell.angle_alpha   90.00
_cell.angle_beta   90.00
_cell.angle_gamma   90.00
#
_symmetry.space_group_name_H-M   'P 1'
#
loop_
_entity.id
_entity.type
_entity.pdbx_description
1 polymer ?
#
loop_
_entity_poly.entity_id
_entity_poly.type
_entity_poly.pdbx_seq_one_letter_code
_entity_poly.pdbx_strand_id
1 'polypeptide(L)'
;MDFDYLNLIALCLSDGGIGFSKEALYIHFTNKSEVLLDLFRKEIKKFSSNKIHRDEKPRGITLKVFDQVLIKKLLNISPSYRTKACNKRPICPILKDKFNYKIGYHQHINYNDLKY
;
A
#
# COMPACT_ATOMS: atom_id res chain seq x y z
N MET A 1 0.47 -3.20 -22.88
CA MET A 1 0.39 -2.59 -21.54
C MET A 1 -0.79 -1.65 -21.58
N ASP A 2 -1.76 -1.82 -20.70
CA ASP A 2 -3.02 -1.06 -20.73
C ASP A 2 -2.78 0.34 -20.14
N PHE A 3 -2.65 1.35 -21.01
CA PHE A 3 -2.23 2.70 -20.61
C PHE A 3 -3.31 3.46 -19.83
N ASP A 4 -4.54 2.94 -19.80
CA ASP A 4 -5.67 3.55 -19.11
C ASP A 4 -5.39 3.78 -17.62
N TYR A 5 -4.58 2.92 -17.00
CA TYR A 5 -4.28 2.98 -15.56
C TYR A 5 -3.06 3.84 -15.22
N LEU A 6 -2.38 4.45 -16.19
CA LEU A 6 -1.06 5.08 -16.00
C LEU A 6 -1.04 6.09 -14.84
N ASN A 7 -2.00 7.02 -14.82
CA ASN A 7 -2.08 8.06 -13.79
C ASN A 7 -2.35 7.46 -12.40
N LEU A 8 -3.26 6.48 -12.33
CA LEU A 8 -3.58 5.80 -11.08
C LEU A 8 -2.38 4.98 -10.57
N ILE A 9 -1.66 4.30 -11.46
CA ILE A 9 -0.41 3.60 -11.14
C ILE A 9 0.61 4.58 -10.58
N ALA A 10 0.85 5.71 -11.26
CA ALA A 10 1.83 6.71 -10.83
C ALA A 10 1.52 7.26 -9.43
N LEU A 11 0.27 7.63 -9.15
CA LEU A 11 -0.18 8.08 -7.83
C LEU A 11 0.01 7.00 -6.76
N CYS A 12 -0.32 5.75 -7.09
CA CYS A 12 -0.17 4.63 -6.17
C CYS A 12 1.30 4.27 -5.93
N LEU A 13 2.21 4.51 -6.87
CA LEU A 13 3.64 4.23 -6.69
C LEU A 13 4.40 5.36 -5.98
N SER A 14 3.91 6.60 -6.03
CA SER A 14 4.51 7.74 -5.33
C SER A 14 4.13 7.77 -3.85
N ASP A 15 2.92 8.21 -3.52
CA ASP A 15 2.45 8.45 -2.15
C ASP A 15 1.27 7.56 -1.73
N GLY A 16 0.97 6.54 -2.54
CA GLY A 16 -0.12 5.62 -2.31
C GLY A 16 0.31 4.17 -2.24
N GLY A 17 -0.59 3.30 -2.71
CA GLY A 17 -0.33 1.88 -2.92
C GLY A 17 -1.52 1.02 -2.53
N ILE A 18 -1.25 -0.27 -2.32
CA ILE A 18 -2.24 -1.25 -1.89
C ILE A 18 -1.94 -1.62 -0.44
N GLY A 19 -2.91 -1.35 0.43
CA GLY A 19 -2.87 -1.68 1.85
C GLY A 19 -3.76 -2.87 2.19
N PHE A 20 -3.59 -3.37 3.40
CA PHE A 20 -4.42 -4.42 4.00
C PHE A 20 -4.91 -3.97 5.38
N SER A 21 -6.20 -4.15 5.64
CA SER A 21 -6.82 -4.09 6.97
C SER A 21 -7.13 -5.53 7.42
N LYS A 22 -7.60 -5.72 8.66
CA LYS A 22 -7.97 -7.07 9.16
C LYS A 22 -8.99 -7.79 8.26
N GLU A 23 -9.76 -7.05 7.48
CA GLU A 23 -10.94 -7.57 6.77
C GLU A 23 -10.83 -7.43 5.24
N ALA A 24 -9.96 -6.55 4.71
CA ALA A 24 -9.91 -6.31 3.27
C ALA A 24 -8.62 -5.66 2.77
N LEU A 25 -8.31 -5.91 1.50
CA LEU A 25 -7.37 -5.12 0.71
C LEU A 25 -8.01 -3.80 0.28
N TYR A 26 -7.22 -2.73 0.22
CA TYR A 26 -7.67 -1.43 -0.24
C TYR A 26 -6.58 -0.69 -1.02
N ILE A 27 -6.99 0.15 -1.96
CA ILE A 27 -6.13 1.12 -2.62
C ILE A 27 -6.11 2.36 -1.72
N HIS A 28 -4.94 2.97 -1.54
CA HIS A 28 -4.83 4.21 -0.79
C HIS A 28 -3.89 5.21 -1.44
N PHE A 29 -4.12 6.48 -1.12
CA PHE A 29 -3.25 7.58 -1.45
C PHE A 29 -3.20 8.54 -0.26
N THR A 30 -2.00 8.90 0.21
CA THR A 30 -1.83 9.81 1.35
C THR A 30 -1.06 11.04 0.90
N ASN A 31 -1.66 12.22 0.94
CA ASN A 31 -0.96 13.46 0.59
C ASN A 31 -1.54 14.66 1.37
N LYS A 32 -0.77 15.76 1.43
CA LYS A 32 -1.19 17.02 2.05
C LYS A 32 -1.82 17.99 1.04
N SER A 33 -1.52 17.82 -0.26
CA SER A 33 -2.03 18.67 -1.34
C SER A 33 -3.44 18.23 -1.75
N GLU A 34 -4.43 19.11 -1.55
CA GLU A 34 -5.81 18.86 -2.00
C GLU A 34 -5.91 18.66 -3.52
N VAL A 35 -5.06 19.33 -4.31
CA VAL A 35 -5.01 19.15 -5.76
C VAL A 35 -4.66 17.70 -6.13
N LEU A 36 -3.70 17.10 -5.43
CA LEU A 36 -3.31 15.69 -5.66
C LEU A 36 -4.38 14.72 -5.13
N LEU A 37 -5.04 15.07 -4.03
CA LEU A 37 -6.16 14.28 -3.51
C LEU A 37 -7.34 14.27 -4.48
N ASP A 38 -7.66 15.41 -5.10
CA ASP A 38 -8.69 15.52 -6.13
C ASP A 38 -8.32 14.81 -7.42
N LEU A 39 -7.06 14.88 -7.84
CA LEU A 39 -6.57 14.10 -8.96
C LEU A 39 -6.76 12.60 -8.71
N PHE A 40 -6.37 12.10 -7.53
CA PHE A 40 -6.62 10.71 -7.15
C PHE A 40 -8.11 10.35 -7.16
N ARG A 41 -8.99 11.20 -6.62
CA ARG A 41 -10.46 10.99 -6.66
C ARG A 41 -10.98 10.84 -8.08
N LYS A 42 -10.54 11.71 -9.00
CA LYS A 42 -10.94 11.68 -10.41
C LYS A 42 -10.45 10.41 -11.10
N GLU A 43 -9.19 10.05 -10.90
CA GLU A 43 -8.61 8.86 -11.54
C GLU A 43 -9.24 7.56 -11.02
N ILE A 44 -9.43 7.40 -9.70
CA ILE A 44 -10.01 6.17 -9.15
C ILE A 44 -11.47 5.97 -9.58
N LYS A 45 -12.24 7.06 -9.76
CA LYS A 45 -13.64 7.01 -10.17
C LYS A 45 -13.87 6.57 -11.61
N LYS A 46 -12.84 6.62 -12.47
CA LYS A 46 -12.91 6.05 -13.83
C LYS A 46 -13.02 4.53 -13.81
N PHE A 47 -12.51 3.88 -12.76
CA PHE A 47 -12.37 2.42 -12.69
C PHE A 47 -13.13 1.77 -11.54
N SER A 48 -13.58 2.54 -10.55
CA SER A 48 -14.33 2.05 -9.40
C SER A 48 -15.51 2.97 -9.06
N SER A 49 -16.69 2.39 -8.93
CA SER A 49 -17.87 3.08 -8.41
C SER A 49 -17.88 3.13 -6.87
N ASN A 50 -16.99 2.39 -6.20
CA ASN A 50 -16.99 2.22 -4.76
C ASN A 50 -16.78 3.54 -4.01
N LYS A 51 -17.19 3.53 -2.74
CA LYS A 51 -17.06 4.68 -1.83
C LYS A 51 -15.59 4.98 -1.57
N ILE A 52 -15.24 6.26 -1.61
CA ILE A 52 -13.92 6.75 -1.18
C ILE A 52 -14.02 7.13 0.29
N HIS A 53 -13.25 6.46 1.14
CA HIS A 53 -13.12 6.77 2.55
C HIS A 53 -12.00 7.78 2.75
N ARG A 54 -12.21 8.77 3.63
CA ARG A 54 -11.24 9.84 3.93
C ARG A 54 -10.88 9.77 5.41
N ASP A 55 -9.59 9.63 5.69
CA ASP A 55 -9.05 9.65 7.06
C ASP A 55 -8.00 10.76 7.18
N GLU A 56 -8.10 11.60 8.21
CA GLU A 56 -7.07 12.58 8.53
C GLU A 56 -5.97 11.93 9.39
N LYS A 57 -4.71 12.17 9.03
CA LYS A 57 -3.54 11.68 9.75
C LYS A 57 -2.50 12.79 9.92
N PRO A 58 -1.57 12.67 10.88
CA PRO A 58 -0.50 13.67 11.04
C PRO A 58 0.33 13.92 9.77
N ARG A 59 0.48 12.87 8.94
CA ARG A 59 1.21 12.93 7.67
C ARG A 59 0.44 13.55 6.50
N GLY A 60 -0.86 13.80 6.66
CA GLY A 60 -1.76 14.27 5.61
C GLY A 60 -3.06 13.46 5.55
N ILE A 61 -3.88 13.74 4.54
CA ILE A 61 -5.16 13.07 4.33
C ILE A 61 -4.91 11.77 3.59
N THR A 62 -5.49 10.68 4.08
CA THR A 62 -5.49 9.37 3.41
C THR A 62 -6.84 9.13 2.78
N LEU A 63 -6.87 8.93 1.46
CA LEU A 63 -8.03 8.41 0.74
C LEU A 63 -7.88 6.90 0.59
N LYS A 64 -8.97 6.14 0.82
CA LYS A 64 -9.01 4.68 0.67
C LYS A 64 -10.20 4.24 -0.16
N VAL A 65 -9.98 3.25 -1.02
CA VAL A 65 -11.03 2.59 -1.80
C VAL A 65 -10.87 1.08 -1.69
N PHE A 66 -11.95 0.41 -1.29
CA PHE A 66 -11.99 -1.03 -1.16
C PHE A 66 -12.60 -1.61 -2.44
N ASP A 67 -11.77 -2.11 -3.35
CA ASP A 67 -12.22 -2.69 -4.62
C ASP A 67 -11.31 -3.84 -5.01
N GLN A 68 -11.74 -5.07 -4.72
CA GLN A 68 -10.92 -6.25 -4.95
C GLN A 68 -10.66 -6.51 -6.45
N VAL A 69 -11.60 -6.16 -7.32
CA VAL A 69 -11.47 -6.39 -8.77
C VAL A 69 -10.42 -5.44 -9.32
N LEU A 70 -10.50 -4.16 -8.98
CA LEU A 70 -9.52 -3.17 -9.39
C LEU A 70 -8.13 -3.48 -8.80
N ILE A 71 -8.05 -3.88 -7.53
CA ILE A 71 -6.78 -4.28 -6.90
C ILE A 71 -6.11 -5.42 -7.66
N LYS A 72 -6.85 -6.47 -8.02
CA LYS A 72 -6.31 -7.59 -8.82
C LYS A 72 -5.80 -7.11 -10.17
N LYS A 73 -6.55 -6.24 -10.86
CA LYS A 73 -6.11 -5.65 -12.14
C LYS A 73 -4.82 -4.85 -11.98
N LEU A 74 -4.75 -3.96 -10.99
CA LEU A 74 -3.57 -3.16 -10.72
C LEU A 74 -2.36 -4.07 -10.43
N LEU A 75 -2.49 -5.05 -9.53
CA LEU A 75 -1.40 -6.00 -9.23
C LEU A 75 -0.93 -6.80 -10.44
N ASN A 76 -1.83 -7.14 -11.37
CA ASN A 76 -1.45 -7.80 -12.63
C ASN A 76 -0.65 -6.87 -13.55
N ILE A 77 -0.91 -5.56 -13.52
CA ILE A 77 -0.17 -4.57 -14.33
C ILE A 77 1.19 -4.26 -13.70
N SER A 78 1.22 -4.05 -12.39
CA SER A 78 2.43 -3.72 -11.65
C SER A 78 2.44 -4.45 -10.31
N PRO A 79 3.10 -5.62 -10.20
CA PRO A 79 3.22 -6.32 -8.92
C PRO A 79 4.07 -5.55 -7.90
N SER A 80 4.77 -4.50 -8.34
CA SER A 80 5.66 -3.66 -7.54
C SER A 80 4.96 -2.62 -6.67
N TYR A 81 3.63 -2.63 -6.57
CA TYR A 81 2.95 -1.76 -5.60
C TYR A 81 3.52 -1.97 -4.21
N ARG A 82 3.84 -0.86 -3.55
CA ARG A 82 4.25 -0.87 -2.14
C ARG A 82 3.09 -1.42 -1.31
N THR A 83 3.16 -2.71 -1.01
CA THR A 83 2.64 -3.24 0.24
C THR A 83 3.48 -2.63 1.36
N LYS A 84 2.92 -2.42 2.56
CA LYS A 84 3.65 -1.82 3.71
C LYS A 84 5.10 -2.32 3.77
N ALA A 85 6.02 -1.44 4.18
CA ALA A 85 7.41 -1.80 4.42
C ALA A 85 7.49 -3.17 5.09
N CYS A 86 8.20 -4.09 4.43
CA CYS A 86 8.36 -5.47 4.85
C CYS A 86 9.28 -5.50 6.08
N ASN A 87 8.82 -4.96 7.20
CA ASN A 87 9.54 -4.99 8.47
C ASN A 87 9.56 -6.40 9.07
N LYS A 88 8.84 -7.35 8.45
CA LYS A 88 8.81 -8.75 8.88
C LYS A 88 9.24 -9.72 7.77
N ARG A 89 8.69 -9.68 6.53
CA ARG A 89 9.16 -10.46 5.34
C ARG A 89 8.55 -9.92 4.01
N PRO A 90 9.21 -10.07 2.84
CA PRO A 90 10.64 -10.34 2.65
C PRO A 90 11.46 -9.08 2.95
N ILE A 91 12.53 -9.24 3.72
CA ILE A 91 13.48 -8.16 4.02
C ILE A 91 14.24 -7.86 2.72
N CYS A 92 14.24 -6.60 2.28
CA CYS A 92 15.04 -6.19 1.13
C CYS A 92 16.52 -6.47 1.43
N PRO A 93 17.23 -7.31 0.65
CA PRO A 93 18.60 -7.71 0.94
C PRO A 93 19.58 -6.51 0.95
N ILE A 94 19.30 -5.47 0.15
CA ILE A 94 20.09 -4.22 0.10
C ILE A 94 19.94 -3.40 1.41
N LEU A 95 18.81 -3.54 2.10
CA LEU A 95 18.47 -2.77 3.29
C LEU A 95 18.66 -3.56 4.59
N LYS A 96 18.95 -4.86 4.50
CA LYS A 96 19.07 -5.78 5.63
C LYS A 96 20.03 -5.28 6.70
N ASP A 97 21.14 -4.68 6.28
CA ASP A 97 22.22 -4.27 7.19
C ASP A 97 22.17 -2.79 7.59
N LYS A 98 21.23 -2.02 7.03
CA LYS A 98 21.09 -0.58 7.31
C LYS A 98 20.14 -0.25 8.47
N PHE A 99 19.37 -1.23 8.96
CA PHE A 99 18.37 -1.05 10.02
C PHE A 99 18.71 -1.84 11.29
N ASN A 100 19.93 -1.70 11.82
CA ASN A 100 20.24 -2.07 13.21
C ASN A 100 19.72 -0.98 14.17
N TYR A 101 18.41 -0.78 14.22
CA TYR A 101 17.80 -0.08 15.35
C TYR A 101 17.44 -1.12 16.41
N LYS A 102 18.06 -0.99 17.58
CA LYS A 102 17.73 -1.71 18.82
C LYS A 102 16.26 -1.53 19.12
N ILE A 103 15.42 -2.49 18.74
CA ILE A 103 14.08 -2.62 19.29
C ILE A 103 14.20 -3.65 20.40
N GLY A 104 14.31 -3.15 21.63
CA GLY A 104 14.11 -3.97 22.82
C GLY A 104 12.72 -4.59 22.79
N TYR A 105 12.68 -5.88 23.06
CA TYR A 105 11.70 -6.65 23.85
C TYR A 105 11.81 -8.10 23.40
N HIS A 106 12.40 -8.91 24.28
CA HIS A 106 12.47 -10.35 24.18
C HIS A 106 11.08 -10.95 23.95
N GLN A 107 10.99 -11.84 22.96
CA GLN A 107 10.50 -13.20 23.18
C GLN A 107 11.11 -14.07 22.08
N HIS A 108 12.02 -14.94 22.49
CA HIS A 108 12.63 -15.94 21.64
C HIS A 108 11.56 -16.94 21.23
N ILE A 109 11.27 -17.03 19.92
CA ILE A 109 10.62 -18.22 19.38
C ILE A 109 11.76 -19.12 18.89
N ASN A 110 11.86 -20.29 19.53
CA ASN A 110 12.84 -21.31 19.20
C ASN A 110 12.45 -21.94 17.85
N TYR A 111 13.38 -21.92 16.89
CA TYR A 111 13.14 -22.29 15.49
C TYR A 111 13.02 -23.81 15.26
N ASN A 112 13.04 -24.63 16.32
CA ASN A 112 12.93 -26.09 16.23
C ASN A 112 11.49 -26.63 16.28
N ASP A 113 10.49 -25.79 16.58
CA ASP A 113 9.12 -26.27 16.85
C ASP A 113 8.17 -26.23 15.65
N LEU A 114 8.67 -25.98 14.44
CA LEU A 114 7.86 -26.00 13.22
C LEU A 114 8.51 -26.90 12.17
N LYS A 115 8.37 -28.21 12.38
CA LYS A 115 8.57 -29.23 11.34
C LYS A 115 7.22 -29.60 10.72
N TYR A 116 7.14 -29.29 9.42
CA TYR A 116 6.19 -29.70 8.37
C TYR A 116 4.72 -29.28 8.53
#